data_AF-A0A919HNX1-F1
#
_entry.id   AF-A0A919HNX1-F1
#
_cell.length_a   1.000
_cell.length_b   1.000
_cell.length_c   1.000
_cell.angle_alpha   90.00
_cell.angle_beta   90.00
_cell.angle_gamma   90.00
#
_symmetry.space_group_name_H-M   'P 1'
#
loop_
_entity.id
_entity.type
_entity.pdbx_description
1 polymer ?
#
loop_
_entity_poly.entity_id
_entity_poly.type
_entity_poly.pdbx_seq_one_letter_code
_entity_poly.pdbx_strand_id
1 'polypeptide(L)'
;MAEPDGVERDSTTGRDGPWTDPDGSQAGGDRFAPDPERADRSSTGRDAALRAARWGAAAAVLAALVTGIFSLWAARIDGGGNSDPAGAGSPSSVSPAPTSDPTGLPSPGSPTGDKDAPGVPLNMPVHIHPAGVANLCLTEGHTREHGKYSYDGAVAVQAPCDGKALPKVTVEPAGDRAYQIIWEKAGQGTGCLDVIEGDQAHPKANGLLQPVEACDSATRFTVETVKPPGPDRRYRFVAADGGQCLGIEDVASTGAEASLQDCSSEPAEPGQTFTVDAA
;
A
#
# COMPACT_ATOMS: atom_id res chain seq x y z
N MET A 1 35.45 35.36 -50.26
CA MET A 1 33.98 35.23 -50.09
C MET A 1 33.79 34.74 -48.66
N ALA A 2 33.94 35.62 -47.67
CA ALA A 2 33.01 36.66 -47.19
C ALA A 2 32.28 36.12 -45.95
N GLU A 3 32.78 36.56 -44.80
CA GLU A 3 32.18 36.51 -43.47
C GLU A 3 30.86 37.27 -43.42
N PRO A 4 29.97 36.98 -42.46
CA PRO A 4 29.02 37.97 -41.97
C PRO A 4 29.40 38.50 -40.59
N ASP A 5 29.37 39.83 -40.53
CA ASP A 5 29.62 40.73 -39.42
C ASP A 5 28.68 40.56 -38.21
N GLY A 6 29.20 40.98 -37.06
CA GLY A 6 28.45 41.17 -35.83
C GLY A 6 27.53 42.41 -35.85
N VAL A 7 26.57 42.41 -34.93
CA VAL A 7 25.90 43.61 -34.43
C VAL A 7 25.94 43.58 -32.90
N GLU A 8 26.46 44.68 -32.38
CA GLU A 8 26.67 45.03 -30.99
C GLU A 8 25.54 45.99 -30.52
N ARG A 9 25.37 46.08 -29.19
CA ARG A 9 24.53 47.03 -28.39
C ARG A 9 23.07 46.61 -28.19
N ASP A 10 22.46 46.78 -27.01
CA ASP A 10 22.64 47.86 -26.04
C ASP A 10 22.39 47.44 -24.59
N SER A 11 23.03 48.20 -23.69
CA SER A 11 22.94 48.11 -22.25
C SER A 11 21.69 48.82 -21.75
N THR A 12 20.97 48.26 -20.78
CA THR A 12 20.14 49.07 -19.90
C THR A 12 20.11 48.50 -18.48
N THR A 13 20.93 49.14 -17.66
CA THR A 13 20.84 49.26 -16.21
C THR A 13 19.40 49.53 -15.75
N GLY A 14 18.96 48.91 -14.64
CA GLY A 14 17.81 49.46 -13.93
C GLY A 14 17.17 48.60 -12.84
N ARG A 15 17.57 48.91 -11.60
CA ARG A 15 16.77 48.88 -10.37
C ARG A 15 16.71 47.58 -9.57
N ASP A 16 17.70 47.49 -8.69
CA ASP A 16 17.47 47.30 -7.26
C ASP A 16 16.33 48.19 -6.74
N GLY A 17 15.40 47.55 -6.04
CA GLY A 17 14.32 48.21 -5.30
C GLY A 17 14.10 47.48 -3.97
N PRO A 18 14.30 48.15 -2.82
CA PRO A 18 14.13 47.56 -1.49
C PRO A 18 12.65 47.48 -1.13
N TRP A 19 12.19 46.31 -0.68
CA TRP A 19 10.94 46.22 0.05
C TRP A 19 11.17 46.74 1.47
N THR A 20 10.77 47.99 1.69
CA THR A 20 10.61 48.59 3.01
C THR A 20 9.33 48.07 3.64
N ASP A 21 9.46 47.47 4.82
CA ASP A 21 8.38 47.28 5.78
C ASP A 21 7.89 48.64 6.32
N PRO A 22 6.58 48.91 6.31
CA PRO A 22 5.97 49.93 7.13
C PRO A 22 5.10 49.26 8.19
N ASP A 23 5.66 49.06 9.39
CA ASP A 23 5.01 49.43 10.66
C ASP A 23 5.85 48.90 11.83
N GLY A 24 6.88 49.67 12.16
CA GLY A 24 7.44 49.65 13.49
C GLY A 24 6.54 50.45 14.43
N SER A 25 5.99 49.80 15.46
CA SER A 25 5.67 50.48 16.71
C SER A 25 5.86 49.56 17.92
N GLN A 26 7.03 49.81 18.52
CA GLN A 26 7.28 49.90 19.95
C GLN A 26 7.38 48.64 20.81
N ALA A 27 8.62 48.47 21.27
CA ALA A 27 8.97 47.85 22.52
C ALA A 27 8.13 48.38 23.70
N GLY A 28 7.63 47.45 24.50
CA GLY A 28 7.08 47.70 25.82
C GLY A 28 7.11 46.39 26.57
N GLY A 29 8.19 46.15 27.31
CA GLY A 29 8.23 45.02 28.24
C GLY A 29 7.25 45.26 29.36
N ASP A 30 6.54 44.22 29.79
CA ASP A 30 6.12 44.07 31.18
C ASP A 30 5.93 42.60 31.53
N ARG A 31 6.57 42.25 32.64
CA ARG A 31 6.48 40.96 33.31
C ARG A 31 5.11 40.88 33.96
N PHE A 32 4.21 40.05 33.44
CA PHE A 32 3.06 39.59 34.20
C PHE A 32 3.38 38.25 34.85
N ALA A 33 3.61 38.30 36.16
CA ALA A 33 3.50 37.14 37.02
C ALA A 33 2.06 36.57 36.94
N PRO A 34 1.87 35.25 37.04
CA PRO A 34 0.55 34.66 37.16
C PRO A 34 -0.08 35.03 38.51
N ASP A 35 -1.26 35.63 38.46
CA ASP A 35 -2.14 35.88 39.60
C ASP A 35 -2.74 34.54 40.11
N PRO A 36 -2.49 34.13 41.36
CA PRO A 36 -3.01 32.88 41.93
C PRO A 36 -4.40 32.99 42.58
N GLU A 37 -5.18 34.06 42.39
CA GLU A 37 -6.51 34.23 43.01
C GLU A 37 -7.68 34.30 42.01
N ARG A 38 -7.86 33.26 41.20
CA ARG A 38 -9.15 32.99 40.56
C ARG A 38 -9.59 31.55 40.70
N ALA A 39 -9.64 31.11 41.95
CA ALA A 39 -10.53 30.04 42.38
C ALA A 39 -11.99 30.54 42.39
N ASP A 40 -12.90 29.62 42.09
CA ASP A 40 -14.35 29.70 42.31
C ASP A 40 -15.16 30.75 41.55
N ARG A 41 -15.68 30.31 40.39
CA ARG A 41 -17.11 30.46 40.10
C ARG A 41 -17.59 29.50 38.99
N SER A 42 -18.11 28.36 39.46
CA SER A 42 -19.38 27.76 39.02
C SER A 42 -19.74 27.80 37.52
N SER A 43 -19.46 26.72 36.81
CA SER A 43 -20.23 26.33 35.62
C SER A 43 -20.44 24.80 35.53
N THR A 44 -20.57 24.13 36.67
CA THR A 44 -21.30 22.86 36.72
C THR A 44 -22.79 23.15 36.65
N GLY A 45 -23.40 22.77 35.52
CA GLY A 45 -24.84 22.61 35.40
C GLY A 45 -25.55 23.77 34.71
N ARG A 46 -25.51 23.80 33.36
CA ARG A 46 -26.58 24.38 32.52
C ARG A 46 -26.55 24.04 31.03
N ASP A 47 -25.63 23.20 30.55
CA ASP A 47 -25.61 22.73 29.14
C ASP A 47 -25.95 21.24 28.97
N ALA A 48 -26.49 20.60 30.00
CA ALA A 48 -26.99 19.21 29.96
C ALA A 48 -28.50 19.10 29.69
N ALA A 49 -29.22 20.21 29.45
CA ALA A 49 -30.69 20.23 29.42
C ALA A 49 -31.33 20.66 28.08
N LEU A 50 -30.58 20.83 26.99
CA LEU A 50 -31.14 21.27 25.68
C LEU A 50 -30.69 20.45 24.47
N ARG A 51 -30.31 19.17 24.65
CA ARG A 51 -30.26 18.18 23.56
C ARG A 51 -30.99 16.87 23.88
N ALA A 52 -31.93 16.93 24.82
CA ALA A 52 -32.90 15.89 25.13
C ALA A 52 -34.29 16.27 24.61
N ALA A 53 -34.42 16.54 23.30
CA ALA A 53 -35.70 16.73 22.63
C ALA A 53 -35.48 16.60 21.12
N ARG A 54 -36.16 15.63 20.47
CA ARG A 54 -35.88 15.04 19.14
C ARG A 54 -34.75 14.03 19.33
N TRP A 55 -34.96 12.72 19.49
CA TRP A 55 -35.61 11.77 18.58
C TRP A 55 -36.41 10.75 19.40
N GLY A 56 -37.73 10.91 19.46
CA GLY A 56 -38.63 9.96 20.11
C GLY A 56 -39.96 9.97 19.38
N ALA A 57 -40.03 9.25 18.25
CA ALA A 57 -41.27 8.76 17.63
C ALA A 57 -40.92 7.95 16.36
N ALA A 58 -40.64 6.65 16.51
CA ALA A 58 -40.98 5.60 15.53
C ALA A 58 -40.48 4.23 16.02
N ALA A 59 -41.03 3.75 17.13
CA ALA A 59 -41.01 2.33 17.46
C ALA A 59 -42.40 1.97 17.96
N ALA A 60 -43.24 1.45 17.06
CA ALA A 60 -44.33 0.50 17.35
C ALA A 60 -45.24 0.33 16.12
N VAL A 61 -44.75 -0.34 15.08
CA VAL A 61 -45.59 -1.24 14.28
C VAL A 61 -44.84 -2.55 14.15
N LEU A 62 -45.18 -3.47 15.07
CA LEU A 62 -45.39 -4.90 14.86
C LEU A 62 -44.33 -5.61 13.99
N ALA A 63 -43.33 -6.30 14.55
CA ALA A 63 -43.48 -7.61 15.21
C ALA A 63 -44.35 -8.61 14.42
N ALA A 64 -43.88 -9.02 13.24
CA ALA A 64 -44.12 -10.33 12.64
C ALA A 64 -43.07 -10.55 11.53
N LEU A 65 -42.58 -11.79 11.36
CA LEU A 65 -41.55 -12.24 10.41
C LEU A 65 -40.10 -12.38 10.96
N VAL A 66 -39.92 -13.01 12.13
CA VAL A 66 -38.63 -13.60 12.59
C VAL A 66 -38.75 -15.12 12.82
N THR A 67 -39.66 -15.81 12.14
CA THR A 67 -39.71 -17.29 12.18
C THR A 67 -39.98 -17.85 10.79
N GLY A 68 -38.94 -18.47 10.20
CA GLY A 68 -38.94 -19.08 8.87
C GLY A 68 -38.23 -18.17 7.88
N ILE A 69 -36.94 -18.32 7.60
CA ILE A 69 -36.39 -19.40 6.79
C ILE A 69 -35.05 -19.87 7.41
N PHE A 70 -35.12 -20.86 8.29
CA PHE A 70 -33.96 -21.68 8.71
C PHE A 70 -34.42 -23.14 8.68
N SER A 71 -34.75 -23.63 7.48
CA SER A 71 -35.00 -25.05 7.20
C SER A 71 -35.00 -25.24 5.69
N LEU A 72 -34.32 -26.30 5.25
CA LEU A 72 -34.14 -26.79 3.87
C LEU A 72 -32.84 -26.39 3.18
N TRP A 73 -31.72 -26.90 3.71
CA TRP A 73 -30.80 -27.74 2.92
C TRP A 73 -30.31 -28.89 3.81
N ALA A 74 -31.19 -29.85 4.06
CA ALA A 74 -30.82 -31.18 4.52
C ALA A 74 -31.34 -32.16 3.45
N ALA A 75 -30.50 -32.46 2.46
CA ALA A 75 -30.70 -33.57 1.57
C ALA A 75 -29.35 -34.09 1.06
N ARG A 76 -29.00 -35.27 1.56
CA ARG A 76 -28.12 -36.29 0.97
C ARG A 76 -26.65 -35.94 0.72
N ILE A 77 -25.79 -36.41 1.63
CA ILE A 77 -24.74 -37.36 1.23
C ILE A 77 -24.85 -38.59 2.14
N ASP A 78 -25.53 -39.61 1.62
CA ASP A 78 -25.31 -41.01 2.00
C ASP A 78 -24.16 -41.53 1.15
N GLY A 79 -23.22 -42.23 1.79
CA GLY A 79 -22.08 -42.90 1.18
C GLY A 79 -20.83 -42.67 2.03
N GLY A 80 -20.28 -43.62 2.78
CA GLY A 80 -20.37 -45.07 2.71
C GLY A 80 -18.94 -45.61 2.71
N GLY A 81 -18.59 -46.38 3.76
CA GLY A 81 -17.33 -47.16 3.86
C GLY A 81 -16.10 -46.31 4.18
N ASN A 82 -15.10 -46.75 4.93
CA ASN A 82 -14.84 -48.05 5.54
C ASN A 82 -13.95 -47.78 6.78
N SER A 83 -14.27 -48.38 7.91
CA SER A 83 -13.38 -48.39 9.08
C SER A 83 -12.46 -49.58 8.91
N ASP A 84 -11.15 -49.36 8.78
CA ASP A 84 -10.16 -50.41 8.97
C ASP A 84 -9.13 -49.98 10.02
N PRO A 85 -8.60 -50.95 10.80
CA PRO A 85 -8.10 -50.70 12.14
C PRO A 85 -6.58 -50.57 12.19
N ALA A 86 -6.13 -50.07 13.35
CA ALA A 86 -4.75 -50.03 13.79
C ALA A 86 -3.98 -51.34 13.52
N GLY A 87 -2.90 -51.22 12.75
CA GLY A 87 -1.88 -52.24 12.59
C GLY A 87 -0.53 -51.69 13.04
N ALA A 88 -0.15 -52.02 14.28
CA ALA A 88 1.22 -51.87 14.77
C ALA A 88 2.15 -52.84 14.02
N GLY A 89 3.32 -52.36 13.58
CA GLY A 89 4.32 -53.21 12.93
C GLY A 89 5.56 -52.45 12.46
N SER A 90 6.49 -52.19 13.38
CA SER A 90 7.94 -52.24 13.10
C SER A 90 8.48 -53.50 13.79
N PRO A 91 9.65 -54.07 13.48
CA PRO A 91 10.72 -53.61 12.57
C PRO A 91 11.18 -54.70 11.57
N SER A 92 12.05 -54.37 10.60
CA SER A 92 13.26 -55.15 10.28
C SER A 92 14.10 -54.50 9.20
N SER A 93 15.36 -54.26 9.58
CA SER A 93 16.51 -54.04 8.71
C SER A 93 16.74 -55.24 7.79
N VAL A 94 16.93 -55.00 6.49
CA VAL A 94 17.83 -55.83 5.67
C VAL A 94 18.53 -54.92 4.66
N SER A 95 19.85 -54.86 4.78
CA SER A 95 20.76 -54.30 3.79
C SER A 95 21.11 -55.39 2.78
N PRO A 96 21.15 -55.07 1.48
CA PRO A 96 22.33 -55.45 0.71
C PRO A 96 22.81 -54.34 -0.24
N ALA A 97 24.12 -54.21 -0.35
CA ALA A 97 24.84 -53.58 -1.46
C ALA A 97 25.47 -54.70 -2.34
N PRO A 98 26.14 -54.40 -3.46
CA PRO A 98 25.90 -53.40 -4.49
C PRO A 98 25.77 -54.07 -5.88
N THR A 99 24.98 -53.49 -6.79
CA THR A 99 25.08 -53.82 -8.22
C THR A 99 25.20 -52.52 -9.01
N SER A 100 26.35 -52.38 -9.66
CA SER A 100 26.63 -51.36 -10.67
C SER A 100 25.73 -51.53 -11.88
N ASP A 101 25.09 -50.46 -12.36
CA ASP A 101 25.18 -50.03 -13.76
C ASP A 101 24.44 -48.70 -14.02
N PRO A 102 24.78 -48.01 -15.13
CA PRO A 102 24.75 -46.55 -15.23
C PRO A 102 23.58 -46.09 -16.08
N THR A 103 22.67 -45.32 -15.50
CA THR A 103 21.75 -44.49 -16.27
C THR A 103 21.58 -43.19 -15.53
N GLY A 104 22.23 -42.15 -16.05
CA GLY A 104 22.11 -40.78 -15.56
C GLY A 104 20.64 -40.36 -15.54
N LEU A 105 20.08 -40.29 -14.35
CA LEU A 105 18.85 -39.56 -14.10
C LEU A 105 19.20 -38.07 -14.08
N PRO A 106 18.50 -37.24 -14.86
CA PRO A 106 18.71 -35.81 -14.86
C PRO A 106 18.42 -35.26 -13.46
N SER A 107 19.37 -34.49 -12.94
CA SER A 107 19.21 -33.62 -11.78
C SER A 107 17.86 -32.88 -11.87
N PRO A 108 17.10 -32.71 -10.78
CA PRO A 108 15.92 -31.85 -10.78
C PRO A 108 16.37 -30.48 -11.27
N GLY A 109 15.87 -30.12 -12.46
CA GLY A 109 16.29 -28.93 -13.17
C GLY A 109 16.06 -27.71 -12.31
N SER A 110 17.10 -26.89 -12.18
CA SER A 110 16.92 -25.46 -11.98
C SER A 110 15.82 -24.98 -12.94
N PRO A 111 14.84 -24.18 -12.48
CA PRO A 111 13.78 -23.71 -13.34
C PRO A 111 14.41 -22.95 -14.50
N THR A 112 14.27 -23.52 -15.70
CA THR A 112 14.56 -22.87 -16.96
C THR A 112 13.78 -21.57 -16.98
N GLY A 113 14.51 -20.44 -17.04
CA GLY A 113 13.95 -19.10 -17.00
C GLY A 113 12.72 -18.97 -17.88
N ASP A 114 11.59 -18.67 -17.25
CA ASP A 114 10.34 -18.33 -17.90
C ASP A 114 10.59 -17.15 -18.83
N LYS A 115 10.42 -17.38 -20.14
CA LYS A 115 10.37 -16.32 -21.16
C LYS A 115 9.18 -15.37 -20.96
N ASP A 116 8.30 -15.69 -20.02
CA ASP A 116 7.11 -14.92 -19.64
C ASP A 116 7.28 -14.14 -18.33
N ALA A 117 8.46 -14.19 -17.67
CA ALA A 117 8.70 -13.38 -16.49
C ALA A 117 8.62 -11.89 -16.86
N PRO A 118 7.93 -11.05 -16.06
CA PRO A 118 7.66 -9.65 -16.38
C PRO A 118 8.93 -8.81 -16.52
N GLY A 119 10.10 -9.37 -16.20
CA GLY A 119 11.42 -8.75 -16.30
C GLY A 119 11.60 -7.59 -15.32
N VAL A 120 10.79 -7.55 -14.27
CA VAL A 120 11.05 -6.85 -13.02
C VAL A 120 12.12 -7.62 -12.24
N PRO A 121 13.03 -6.96 -11.48
CA PRO A 121 13.91 -7.67 -10.55
C PRO A 121 13.07 -8.40 -9.48
N LEU A 122 13.37 -9.67 -9.23
CA LEU A 122 12.63 -10.53 -8.30
C LEU A 122 13.53 -11.04 -7.19
N ASN A 123 12.95 -11.28 -6.00
CA ASN A 123 13.63 -11.88 -4.84
C ASN A 123 14.91 -11.12 -4.42
N MET A 124 14.93 -9.81 -4.61
CA MET A 124 15.99 -8.91 -4.19
C MET A 124 15.41 -7.55 -3.80
N PRO A 125 16.11 -6.76 -2.95
CA PRO A 125 15.70 -5.40 -2.65
C PRO A 125 15.58 -4.54 -3.90
N VAL A 126 14.48 -3.81 -4.00
CA VAL A 126 14.16 -2.90 -5.10
C VAL A 126 13.62 -1.56 -4.61
N HIS A 127 13.72 -0.57 -5.48
CA HIS A 127 12.93 0.64 -5.43
C HIS A 127 11.82 0.57 -6.48
N ILE A 128 10.59 0.93 -6.09
CA ILE A 128 9.45 1.03 -6.98
C ILE A 128 9.09 2.52 -7.08
N HIS A 129 9.31 3.10 -8.25
CA HIS A 129 9.11 4.53 -8.49
C HIS A 129 7.88 4.75 -9.35
N PRO A 130 7.02 5.74 -9.04
CA PRO A 130 6.03 6.20 -9.98
C PRO A 130 6.69 6.75 -11.25
N ALA A 131 6.09 6.48 -12.42
CA ALA A 131 6.66 6.89 -13.68
C ALA A 131 6.74 8.43 -13.77
N GLY A 132 7.93 8.94 -14.10
CA GLY A 132 8.18 10.38 -14.21
C GLY A 132 8.60 11.06 -12.90
N VAL A 133 8.64 10.33 -11.76
CA VAL A 133 9.06 10.88 -10.46
C VAL A 133 10.09 9.95 -9.79
N ALA A 134 11.27 9.87 -10.40
CA ALA A 134 12.32 8.90 -10.02
C ALA A 134 12.93 9.10 -8.62
N ASN A 135 12.71 10.24 -7.97
CA ASN A 135 13.22 10.48 -6.61
C ASN A 135 12.26 10.04 -5.50
N LEU A 136 11.04 9.59 -5.85
CA LEU A 136 10.05 9.06 -4.91
C LEU A 136 9.92 7.54 -5.07
N CYS A 137 9.76 6.85 -3.95
CA CYS A 137 9.65 5.40 -3.86
C CYS A 137 8.39 5.01 -3.09
N LEU A 138 7.74 3.93 -3.53
CA LEU A 138 6.70 3.27 -2.76
C LEU A 138 7.28 2.75 -1.44
N THR A 139 6.66 3.13 -0.33
CA THR A 139 7.14 2.86 1.02
C THR A 139 6.01 2.86 2.04
N GLU A 140 6.34 2.64 3.31
CA GLU A 140 5.42 2.70 4.44
C GLU A 140 5.30 4.13 4.98
N GLY A 141 4.08 4.56 5.28
CA GLY A 141 3.79 5.83 5.94
C GLY A 141 2.43 5.82 6.63
N HIS A 142 1.87 7.00 6.83
CA HIS A 142 0.52 7.20 7.35
C HIS A 142 -0.28 8.04 6.38
N THR A 143 -1.61 7.98 6.48
CA THR A 143 -2.48 8.85 5.70
C THR A 143 -2.17 10.32 5.99
N ARG A 144 -2.06 11.15 4.95
CA ARG A 144 -1.71 12.58 5.06
C ARG A 144 -2.76 13.37 5.80
N GLU A 145 -4.01 13.05 5.50
CA GLU A 145 -5.17 13.66 6.13
C GLU A 145 -5.56 12.84 7.37
N HIS A 146 -4.76 12.97 8.44
CA HIS A 146 -5.07 12.38 9.74
C HIS A 146 -6.54 12.65 10.10
N GLY A 147 -7.31 11.58 10.31
CA GLY A 147 -8.75 11.64 10.63
C GLY A 147 -9.71 11.71 9.44
N LYS A 148 -9.27 11.96 8.19
CA LYS A 148 -10.15 11.83 7.01
C LYS A 148 -10.56 10.39 6.81
N TYR A 149 -9.62 9.46 6.97
CA TYR A 149 -9.81 8.04 6.79
C TYR A 149 -10.28 7.33 8.07
N SER A 150 -10.23 8.02 9.22
CA SER A 150 -10.37 7.44 10.57
C SER A 150 -9.45 6.25 10.84
N TYR A 151 -8.44 6.04 9.99
CA TYR A 151 -7.54 4.89 10.00
C TYR A 151 -6.14 5.35 10.44
N ASP A 152 -5.70 4.80 11.57
CA ASP A 152 -4.43 5.18 12.22
C ASP A 152 -3.28 4.22 11.91
N GLY A 153 -3.56 3.14 11.16
CA GLY A 153 -2.55 2.16 10.77
C GLY A 153 -1.61 2.68 9.69
N ALA A 154 -0.50 1.94 9.51
CA ALA A 154 0.43 2.20 8.43
C ALA A 154 -0.25 1.92 7.07
N VAL A 155 0.06 2.75 6.08
CA VAL A 155 -0.38 2.60 4.70
C VAL A 155 0.78 2.76 3.74
N ALA A 156 0.60 2.28 2.51
CA ALA A 156 1.51 2.56 1.42
C ALA A 156 1.40 4.01 0.98
N VAL A 157 2.56 4.65 0.94
CA VAL A 157 2.73 6.01 0.46
C VAL A 157 3.96 6.08 -0.45
N GLN A 158 4.12 7.18 -1.15
CA GLN A 158 5.41 7.51 -1.77
C GLN A 158 6.23 8.46 -0.89
N ALA A 159 7.54 8.26 -0.79
CA ALA A 159 8.45 9.18 -0.10
C ALA A 159 9.83 9.21 -0.78
N PRO A 160 10.71 10.18 -0.46
CA PRO A 160 12.08 10.19 -0.97
C PRO A 160 12.79 8.87 -0.72
N CYS A 161 13.42 8.31 -1.76
CA CYS A 161 14.02 6.97 -1.72
C CYS A 161 15.21 6.82 -0.75
N ASP A 162 15.85 7.93 -0.38
CA ASP A 162 16.98 7.98 0.56
C ASP A 162 16.54 8.25 2.02
N GLY A 163 15.25 8.10 2.30
CA GLY A 163 14.69 8.26 3.65
C GLY A 163 15.34 7.33 4.67
N LYS A 164 15.77 7.90 5.81
CA LYS A 164 16.27 7.10 6.94
C LYS A 164 15.09 6.36 7.56
N ALA A 165 15.10 5.02 7.47
CA ALA A 165 14.09 4.08 7.99
C ALA A 165 12.95 3.66 7.02
N LEU A 166 13.17 3.73 5.71
CA LEU A 166 12.29 3.03 4.77
C LEU A 166 12.43 1.50 4.93
N PRO A 167 11.34 0.73 4.82
CA PRO A 167 11.43 -0.71 4.65
C PRO A 167 12.23 -1.07 3.39
N LYS A 168 12.91 -2.21 3.41
CA LYS A 168 13.41 -2.83 2.19
C LYS A 168 12.22 -3.42 1.44
N VAL A 169 12.04 -3.05 0.18
CA VAL A 169 10.96 -3.56 -0.66
C VAL A 169 11.49 -4.71 -1.52
N THR A 170 10.79 -5.82 -1.59
CA THR A 170 11.10 -6.97 -2.46
C THR A 170 9.85 -7.37 -3.24
N VAL A 171 10.00 -7.72 -4.52
CA VAL A 171 8.92 -8.33 -5.29
C VAL A 171 9.19 -9.83 -5.38
N GLU A 172 8.28 -10.65 -4.85
CA GLU A 172 8.43 -12.10 -4.79
C GLU A 172 7.30 -12.81 -5.55
N PRO A 173 7.58 -13.93 -6.25
CA PRO A 173 6.54 -14.76 -6.84
C PRO A 173 5.59 -15.36 -5.79
N ALA A 174 4.29 -15.33 -6.07
CA ALA A 174 3.23 -15.82 -5.18
C ALA A 174 2.30 -16.86 -5.85
N GLY A 175 2.83 -17.62 -6.81
CA GLY A 175 2.07 -18.60 -7.61
C GLY A 175 1.30 -17.96 -8.78
N ASP A 176 0.82 -18.77 -9.72
CA ASP A 176 -0.07 -18.38 -10.83
C ASP A 176 0.33 -17.10 -11.60
N ARG A 177 1.64 -16.86 -11.78
CA ARG A 177 2.19 -15.64 -12.41
C ARG A 177 1.80 -14.34 -11.68
N ALA A 178 1.43 -14.47 -10.41
CA ALA A 178 1.19 -13.38 -9.49
C ALA A 178 2.40 -13.20 -8.56
N TYR A 179 2.48 -12.02 -7.98
CA TYR A 179 3.58 -11.53 -7.18
C TYR A 179 3.04 -10.86 -5.92
N GLN A 180 3.86 -10.85 -4.87
CA GLN A 180 3.63 -10.06 -3.68
C GLN A 180 4.71 -9.00 -3.56
N ILE A 181 4.34 -7.87 -2.99
CA ILE A 181 5.27 -6.82 -2.63
C ILE A 181 5.49 -6.92 -1.13
N ILE A 182 6.72 -7.22 -0.75
CA ILE A 182 7.14 -7.50 0.61
C ILE A 182 7.93 -6.31 1.14
N TRP A 183 7.64 -5.91 2.37
CA TRP A 183 8.37 -4.93 3.15
C TRP A 183 9.06 -5.57 4.34
N GLU A 184 10.37 -5.43 4.42
CA GLU A 184 11.14 -5.78 5.61
C GLU A 184 11.56 -4.49 6.33
N LYS A 185 11.05 -4.30 7.55
CA LYS A 185 11.37 -3.15 8.38
C LYS A 185 12.27 -3.56 9.54
N ALA A 186 13.43 -2.90 9.65
CA ALA A 186 14.43 -3.22 10.66
C ALA A 186 13.82 -3.14 12.07
N GLY A 187 13.85 -4.27 12.79
CA GLY A 187 13.30 -4.39 14.15
C GLY A 187 11.78 -4.52 14.25
N GLN A 188 11.05 -4.47 13.13
CA GLN A 188 9.58 -4.63 13.09
C GLN A 188 9.13 -5.84 12.26
N GLY A 189 10.05 -6.48 11.53
CA GLY A 189 9.77 -7.73 10.83
C GLY A 189 9.35 -7.53 9.38
N THR A 190 8.66 -8.53 8.84
CA THR A 190 8.25 -8.60 7.43
C THR A 190 6.74 -8.43 7.34
N GLY A 191 6.29 -7.57 6.43
CA GLY A 191 4.89 -7.45 6.04
C GLY A 191 4.74 -7.55 4.53
N CYS A 192 3.58 -7.99 4.07
CA CYS A 192 3.20 -8.00 2.66
C CYS A 192 2.14 -6.94 2.40
N LEU A 193 2.17 -6.30 1.23
CA LEU A 193 1.18 -5.30 0.86
C LEU A 193 -0.18 -5.95 0.60
N ASP A 194 -1.20 -5.44 1.29
CA ASP A 194 -2.57 -5.87 1.15
C ASP A 194 -3.52 -4.68 1.06
N VAL A 195 -4.64 -4.86 0.36
CA VAL A 195 -5.69 -3.86 0.25
C VAL A 195 -6.50 -3.82 1.53
N ILE A 196 -6.75 -2.62 2.03
CA ILE A 196 -7.73 -2.38 3.08
C ILE A 196 -9.11 -2.55 2.44
N GLU A 197 -9.79 -3.63 2.78
CA GLU A 197 -11.24 -3.73 2.61
C GLU A 197 -11.90 -2.81 3.64
N GLY A 198 -12.54 -1.74 3.18
CA GLY A 198 -13.16 -0.77 4.10
C GLY A 198 -14.26 -1.42 4.94
N ASP A 199 -14.26 -1.16 6.24
CA ASP A 199 -15.32 -1.59 7.16
C ASP A 199 -16.23 -0.41 7.57
N GLN A 200 -17.17 -0.65 8.49
CA GLN A 200 -18.07 0.40 8.97
C GLN A 200 -17.36 1.53 9.73
N ALA A 201 -16.20 1.26 10.34
CA ALA A 201 -15.42 2.24 11.08
C ALA A 201 -14.51 3.06 10.16
N HIS A 202 -14.04 2.46 9.06
CA HIS A 202 -13.04 3.00 8.15
C HIS A 202 -13.46 2.91 6.66
N PRO A 203 -14.69 3.31 6.28
CA PRO A 203 -15.19 3.09 4.91
C PRO A 203 -14.37 3.85 3.86
N LYS A 204 -13.68 4.91 4.27
CA LYS A 204 -12.84 5.73 3.39
C LYS A 204 -11.45 5.15 3.17
N ALA A 205 -10.99 4.24 4.02
CA ALA A 205 -9.71 3.56 3.84
C ALA A 205 -9.80 2.46 2.76
N ASN A 206 -11.02 2.16 2.29
CA ASN A 206 -11.24 1.17 1.24
C ASN A 206 -10.35 1.42 0.02
N GLY A 207 -9.59 0.40 -0.37
CA GLY A 207 -8.69 0.46 -1.52
C GLY A 207 -7.29 0.97 -1.20
N LEU A 208 -7.05 1.61 -0.05
CA LEU A 208 -5.68 1.92 0.38
C LEU A 208 -4.91 0.62 0.62
N LEU A 209 -3.59 0.65 0.49
CA LEU A 209 -2.76 -0.52 0.77
C LEU A 209 -2.08 -0.39 2.13
N GLN A 210 -1.95 -1.50 2.85
CA GLN A 210 -1.32 -1.61 4.16
C GLN A 210 -0.36 -2.79 4.22
N PRO A 211 0.66 -2.78 5.10
CA PRO A 211 1.41 -3.98 5.41
C PRO A 211 0.61 -4.92 6.32
N VAL A 212 0.57 -6.20 5.98
CA VAL A 212 0.03 -7.29 6.83
C VAL A 212 1.08 -8.37 7.06
N GLU A 213 1.10 -8.99 8.24
CA GLU A 213 2.06 -10.05 8.55
C GLU A 213 1.72 -11.37 7.82
N ALA A 214 0.45 -11.63 7.58
CA ALA A 214 -0.05 -12.85 6.93
C ALA A 214 0.07 -12.76 5.40
N CYS A 215 1.29 -12.95 4.88
CA CYS A 215 1.56 -12.86 3.44
C CYS A 215 0.71 -13.80 2.57
N ASP A 216 0.29 -14.97 3.07
CA ASP A 216 -0.52 -15.91 2.28
C ASP A 216 -1.88 -15.34 1.86
N SER A 217 -2.42 -14.39 2.63
CA SER A 217 -3.69 -13.69 2.37
C SER A 217 -3.52 -12.29 1.80
N ALA A 218 -2.28 -11.80 1.64
CA ALA A 218 -2.04 -10.48 1.11
C ALA A 218 -2.38 -10.38 -0.38
N THR A 219 -2.75 -9.19 -0.82
CA THR A 219 -3.05 -8.88 -2.22
C THR A 219 -1.94 -9.37 -3.15
N ARG A 220 -2.33 -10.19 -4.13
CA ARG A 220 -1.45 -10.67 -5.19
C ARG A 220 -1.59 -9.78 -6.40
N PHE A 221 -0.48 -9.50 -7.06
CA PHE A 221 -0.43 -8.65 -8.24
C PHE A 221 0.05 -9.45 -9.44
N THR A 222 -0.60 -9.34 -10.59
CA THR A 222 0.07 -9.58 -11.86
C THR A 222 0.88 -8.35 -12.22
N VAL A 223 2.02 -8.55 -12.89
CA VAL A 223 2.90 -7.46 -13.32
C VAL A 223 2.90 -7.42 -14.84
N GLU A 224 2.37 -6.34 -15.39
CA GLU A 224 2.29 -6.13 -16.83
C GLU A 224 3.39 -5.17 -17.28
N THR A 225 4.06 -5.48 -18.40
CA THR A 225 4.96 -4.52 -19.04
C THR A 225 4.13 -3.54 -19.88
N VAL A 226 4.30 -2.24 -19.61
CA VAL A 226 3.61 -1.17 -20.34
C VAL A 226 4.14 -1.08 -21.78
N LYS A 227 3.22 -0.92 -22.75
CA LYS A 227 3.52 -0.80 -24.19
C LYS A 227 2.99 0.53 -24.76
N PRO A 228 3.66 1.11 -25.78
CA PRO A 228 4.98 0.73 -26.29
C PRO A 228 6.07 0.98 -25.24
N PRO A 229 7.23 0.30 -25.35
CA PRO A 229 8.34 0.56 -24.43
C PRO A 229 8.76 2.03 -24.53
N GLY A 230 8.81 2.70 -23.37
CA GLY A 230 9.42 4.01 -23.24
C GLY A 230 10.95 3.93 -23.16
N PRO A 231 11.64 5.04 -22.88
CA PRO A 231 13.09 5.02 -22.62
C PRO A 231 13.46 4.12 -21.44
N ASP A 232 12.57 4.08 -20.43
CA ASP A 232 12.68 3.20 -19.28
C ASP A 232 11.60 2.10 -19.36
N ARG A 233 11.95 0.91 -18.87
CA ARG A 233 10.98 -0.19 -18.76
C ARG A 233 9.99 0.14 -17.65
N ARG A 234 8.71 0.19 -18.00
CA ARG A 234 7.62 0.52 -17.08
C ARG A 234 6.72 -0.68 -16.86
N TYR A 235 6.18 -0.74 -15.66
CA TYR A 235 5.34 -1.82 -15.18
C TYR A 235 4.03 -1.27 -14.65
N ARG A 236 2.99 -2.08 -14.75
CA ARG A 236 1.70 -1.86 -14.11
C ARG A 236 1.45 -3.06 -13.20
N PHE A 237 1.17 -2.79 -11.93
CA PHE A 237 0.79 -3.81 -10.96
C PHE A 237 -0.73 -3.88 -10.94
N VAL A 238 -1.29 -5.01 -11.31
CA VAL A 238 -2.74 -5.24 -11.37
C VAL A 238 -3.08 -6.26 -10.31
N ALA A 239 -3.96 -5.93 -9.38
CA ALA A 239 -4.47 -6.87 -8.39
C ALA A 239 -5.07 -8.08 -9.13
N ALA A 240 -4.55 -9.28 -8.83
CA ALA A 240 -4.97 -10.53 -9.44
C ALA A 240 -6.46 -10.79 -9.14
N ASP A 241 -6.89 -10.38 -7.94
CA ASP A 241 -8.28 -10.39 -7.53
C ASP A 241 -8.92 -9.04 -7.88
N GLY A 242 -9.86 -9.05 -8.82
CA GLY A 242 -10.65 -7.87 -9.21
C GLY A 242 -10.08 -7.03 -10.35
N GLY A 243 -8.78 -7.16 -10.68
CA GLY A 243 -8.20 -6.52 -11.86
C GLY A 243 -7.97 -5.00 -11.72
N GLN A 244 -7.99 -4.47 -10.50
CA GLN A 244 -7.71 -3.06 -10.21
C GLN A 244 -6.20 -2.79 -10.25
N CYS A 245 -5.82 -1.58 -10.64
CA CYS A 245 -4.42 -1.18 -10.74
C CYS A 245 -3.93 -0.53 -9.45
N LEU A 246 -2.69 -0.83 -9.06
CA LEU A 246 -1.95 -0.01 -8.12
C LEU A 246 -1.83 1.40 -8.69
N GLY A 247 -2.26 2.39 -7.92
CA GLY A 247 -2.27 3.79 -8.32
C GLY A 247 -1.90 4.76 -7.19
N ILE A 248 -1.40 5.93 -7.58
CA ILE A 248 -1.12 7.08 -6.72
C ILE A 248 -1.71 8.32 -7.40
N GLU A 249 -2.73 8.92 -6.80
CA GLU A 249 -3.46 10.05 -7.41
C GLU A 249 -2.60 11.33 -7.47
N ASP A 250 -1.84 11.60 -6.41
CA ASP A 250 -1.01 12.82 -6.26
C ASP A 250 0.48 12.50 -6.44
N VAL A 251 0.80 11.96 -7.62
CA VAL A 251 2.09 11.31 -7.95
C VAL A 251 3.33 12.19 -7.78
N ALA A 252 3.19 13.52 -7.76
CA ALA A 252 4.33 14.42 -7.56
C ALA A 252 4.66 14.69 -6.09
N SER A 253 3.79 14.30 -5.16
CA SER A 253 3.82 14.81 -3.80
C SER A 253 4.33 13.78 -2.78
N THR A 254 5.25 14.15 -1.89
CA THR A 254 5.74 13.27 -0.82
C THR A 254 4.66 12.93 0.21
N GLY A 255 4.46 11.65 0.50
CA GLY A 255 3.44 11.10 1.38
C GLY A 255 2.15 10.67 0.66
N ALA A 256 2.09 10.72 -0.67
CA ALA A 256 0.86 10.41 -1.39
C ALA A 256 0.54 8.93 -1.25
N GLU A 257 -0.69 8.63 -0.87
CA GLU A 257 -1.15 7.28 -0.61
C GLU A 257 -1.23 6.47 -1.91
N ALA A 258 -0.81 5.21 -1.82
CA ALA A 258 -1.05 4.23 -2.86
C ALA A 258 -2.34 3.45 -2.57
N SER A 259 -3.12 3.22 -3.62
CA SER A 259 -4.39 2.53 -3.54
C SER A 259 -4.64 1.65 -4.77
N LEU A 260 -5.57 0.70 -4.66
CA LEU A 260 -6.17 0.04 -5.81
C LEU A 260 -7.22 0.96 -6.44
N GLN A 261 -7.08 1.20 -7.73
CA GLN A 261 -7.91 2.09 -8.53
C GLN A 261 -8.37 1.36 -9.80
N ASP A 262 -9.39 1.91 -10.46
CA ASP A 262 -9.69 1.48 -11.81
C ASP A 262 -8.47 1.71 -12.72
N CYS A 263 -8.13 0.70 -13.51
CA CYS A 263 -7.00 0.81 -14.42
C CYS A 263 -7.27 1.88 -15.49
N SER A 264 -6.36 2.84 -15.61
CA SER A 264 -6.41 3.87 -16.64
C SER A 264 -6.37 3.25 -18.03
N SER A 265 -7.21 3.77 -18.93
CA SER A 265 -7.17 3.46 -20.36
C SER A 265 -5.92 4.02 -21.04
N GLU A 266 -5.27 5.02 -20.43
CA GLU A 266 -3.98 5.53 -20.88
C GLU A 266 -2.88 4.56 -20.45
N PRO A 267 -2.16 3.91 -21.39
CA PRO A 267 -1.18 2.88 -21.04
C PRO A 267 -0.05 3.39 -20.13
N ALA A 268 0.32 4.67 -20.28
CA ALA A 268 1.45 5.31 -19.62
C ALA A 268 1.05 6.30 -18.52
N GLU A 269 -0.13 6.13 -17.91
CA GLU A 269 -0.60 6.97 -16.81
C GLU A 269 0.46 7.04 -15.67
N PRO A 270 1.03 8.22 -15.37
CA PRO A 270 2.14 8.34 -14.41
C PRO A 270 1.81 7.80 -13.02
N GLY A 271 0.58 8.00 -12.56
CA GLY A 271 0.11 7.54 -11.26
C GLY A 271 -0.12 6.02 -11.17
N GLN A 272 -0.21 5.30 -12.29
CA GLN A 272 -0.49 3.84 -12.33
C GLN A 272 0.58 3.04 -13.08
N THR A 273 1.71 3.67 -13.39
CA THR A 273 2.84 3.00 -14.03
C THR A 273 4.10 3.29 -13.24
N PHE A 274 4.99 2.30 -13.17
CA PHE A 274 6.13 2.33 -12.27
C PHE A 274 7.40 1.88 -12.99
N THR A 275 8.54 2.47 -12.61
CA THR A 275 9.86 1.88 -12.89
C THR A 275 10.32 1.13 -11.65
N VAL A 276 11.10 0.07 -11.86
CA VAL A 276 11.63 -0.76 -10.77
C VAL A 276 13.10 -1.01 -11.01
N ASP A 277 13.92 -0.64 -10.03
CA ASP A 277 15.38 -0.84 -10.04
C ASP A 277 15.85 -1.43 -8.72
N ALA A 278 17.11 -1.88 -8.69
CA ALA A 278 17.71 -2.48 -7.52
C ALA A 278 18.03 -1.40 -6.47
N ALA A 279 17.63 -1.65 -5.21
CA ALA A 279 17.92 -0.79 -4.07
C ALA A 279 19.34 -0.98 -3.51
#